data_AF-A0A9E3VZF7-F1
#
_entry.id   AF-A0A9E3VZF7-F1
#
_cell.length_a   1.000
_cell.length_b   1.000
_cell.length_c   1.000
_cell.angle_alpha   90.00
_cell.angle_beta   90.00
_cell.angle_gamma   90.00
#
_symmetry.space_group_name_H-M   'P 1'
#
loop_
_entity.id
_entity.type
_entity.pdbx_description
1 polymer ?
#
loop_
_entity_poly.entity_id
_entity_poly.type
_entity_poly.pdbx_seq_one_letter_code
_entity_poly.pdbx_strand_id
1 'polypeptide(L)'
;MLLQFCDKCGRPLSEGCIARGEAMERKGELVCSSCVAKEQTAAAMRAATNEAAESMGQETTGALGHYEQAVWSCDNCGIPVTALDLIEGRAARVGGILKCSRCAPVDSPVAKAPEAAPKPAPVVRKPAFAPPRPDTSAPRHSRAAMESYVEEAKSERKRPVLPLVMFAIVLPMFAVSLYFAVTSQQKLNEVMSAQGNEEPDRRERRPRERLEPDPAPLTGNTSSPPPADGGERPDEIAPVPPAPGKRPLPREVVDDLIAVEKTLAEPVIRQLQSTDRAEALEGLIAAGSGRLIATRPYVRALLEDQDDQLRAIACRVAGMLDDKEALPRLARMMDKDPVEAVRIEARKARDRMTGQATREVRDLTDAELEEMLRDIQRELDRRKGRDD
;
A
#
# COMPACT_ATOMS: atom_id res chain seq x y z
N MET A 1 15.85 -9.84 43.17
CA MET A 1 16.23 -8.95 42.06
C MET A 1 14.96 -8.34 41.52
N LEU A 2 14.77 -7.04 41.75
CA LEU A 2 13.62 -6.32 41.19
C LEU A 2 13.94 -6.02 39.73
N LEU A 3 13.24 -6.68 38.82
CA LEU A 3 13.29 -6.34 37.40
C LEU A 3 12.50 -5.05 37.22
N GLN A 4 13.21 -4.00 36.83
CA GLN A 4 12.60 -2.73 36.43
C GLN A 4 12.40 -2.76 34.90
N PHE A 5 11.50 -1.93 34.40
CA PHE A 5 11.22 -1.86 32.97
C PHE A 5 11.47 -0.45 32.47
N CYS A 6 11.92 -0.33 31.22
CA CYS A 6 12.03 0.97 30.58
C CYS A 6 10.63 1.54 30.34
N ASP A 7 10.36 2.74 30.86
CA ASP A 7 9.03 3.36 30.78
C ASP A 7 8.59 3.72 29.35
N LYS A 8 9.54 3.81 28.40
CA LYS A 8 9.24 4.12 26.99
C LYS A 8 8.96 2.90 26.14
N CYS A 9 9.71 1.81 26.32
CA CYS A 9 9.66 0.65 25.42
C CYS A 9 9.31 -0.67 26.11
N GLY A 10 9.12 -0.68 27.43
CA GLY A 10 8.81 -1.89 28.20
C GLY A 10 9.96 -2.90 28.27
N ARG A 11 11.18 -2.55 27.81
CA ARG A 11 12.34 -3.46 27.86
C ARG A 11 12.72 -3.72 29.32
N PRO A 12 12.90 -4.99 29.75
CA PRO A 12 13.37 -5.29 31.10
C PRO A 12 14.80 -4.78 31.28
N LEU A 13 15.04 -4.16 32.43
CA LEU A 13 16.31 -3.59 32.86
C LEU A 13 16.71 -4.28 34.17
N SER A 14 17.94 -4.79 34.22
CA SER A 14 18.52 -5.25 35.47
C SER A 14 19.09 -4.05 36.24
N GLU A 15 19.22 -4.15 37.57
CA GLU A 15 19.87 -3.12 38.39
C GLU A 15 21.27 -2.76 37.87
N GLY A 16 21.99 -3.74 37.29
CA GLY A 16 23.30 -3.51 36.66
C GLY A 16 23.26 -2.68 35.37
N CYS A 17 22.11 -2.54 34.70
CA CYS A 17 22.00 -1.72 33.49
C CYS A 17 22.19 -0.23 33.79
N ILE A 18 21.77 0.26 34.97
CA ILE A 18 21.99 1.64 35.38
C ILE A 18 23.48 1.87 35.64
N ALA A 19 24.12 0.95 36.38
CA ALA A 19 25.55 1.02 36.68
C ALA A 19 26.44 0.98 35.43
N ARG A 20 26.02 0.28 34.37
CA ARG A 20 26.71 0.22 33.07
C ARG A 20 26.37 1.38 32.12
N GLY A 21 25.47 2.29 32.51
CA GLY A 21 25.01 3.37 31.63
C GLY A 21 24.10 2.91 30.48
N GLU A 22 23.57 1.69 30.54
CA GLU A 22 22.60 1.16 29.57
C GLU A 22 21.18 1.66 29.83
N ALA A 23 20.93 2.24 30.99
CA ALA A 23 19.70 2.95 31.34
C ALA A 23 20.02 4.16 32.20
N MET A 24 19.20 5.21 32.06
CA MET A 24 19.32 6.43 32.87
C MET A 24 17.95 6.86 33.37
N GLU A 25 17.91 7.41 34.57
CA GLU A 25 16.71 8.04 35.10
C GLU A 25 16.64 9.49 34.61
N ARG A 26 15.54 9.85 33.95
CA ARG A 26 15.33 11.18 33.38
C ARG A 26 13.95 11.67 33.78
N LYS A 27 13.89 12.72 34.60
CA LYS A 27 12.64 13.30 35.13
C LYS A 27 11.77 12.27 35.89
N GLY A 28 12.40 11.32 36.57
CA GLY A 28 11.72 10.25 37.31
C GLY A 28 11.24 9.07 36.46
N GLU A 29 11.55 9.05 35.16
CA GLU A 29 11.32 7.90 34.28
C GLU A 29 12.64 7.14 34.03
N LEU A 30 12.59 5.82 34.07
CA LEU A 30 13.73 4.96 33.75
C LEU A 30 13.76 4.65 32.25
N VAL A 31 14.75 5.18 31.54
CA VAL A 31 14.83 5.10 30.08
C VAL A 31 16.10 4.37 29.64
N CYS A 32 15.96 3.37 28.76
CA CYS A 32 17.11 2.64 28.22
C CYS A 32 17.89 3.50 27.20
N SER A 33 19.18 3.24 27.05
CA SER A 33 20.09 3.98 26.17
C SER A 33 19.62 4.03 24.73
N SER A 34 18.96 2.96 24.25
CA SER A 34 18.37 2.91 22.90
C SER A 34 17.21 3.91 22.73
N CYS A 35 16.38 4.10 23.75
CA CYS A 35 15.30 5.11 23.70
C CYS A 35 15.87 6.53 23.77
N VAL A 36 16.93 6.74 24.58
CA VAL A 36 17.63 8.04 24.64
C VAL A 36 18.25 8.40 23.28
N ALA A 37 18.91 7.45 22.62
CA ALA A 37 19.48 7.67 21.29
C ALA A 37 18.40 7.99 20.24
N LYS A 38 17.23 7.33 20.32
CA LYS A 38 16.09 7.64 19.45
C LYS A 38 15.53 9.05 19.70
N GLU A 39 15.43 9.48 20.95
CA GLU A 39 15.00 10.85 21.26
C GLU A 39 16.01 11.89 20.76
N GLN A 40 17.31 11.63 20.91
CA GLN A 40 18.37 12.53 20.43
C GLN A 40 18.37 12.65 18.90
N THR A 41 18.22 11.53 18.19
CA THR A 41 18.12 11.53 16.72
C THR A 41 16.85 12.22 16.24
N ALA A 42 15.70 11.99 16.91
CA ALA A 42 14.46 12.71 16.61
C ALA A 42 14.58 14.22 16.90
N ALA A 43 15.28 14.61 17.97
CA ALA A 43 15.56 16.01 18.28
C ALA A 43 16.49 16.65 17.24
N ALA A 44 17.54 15.94 16.80
CA ALA A 44 18.44 16.40 15.76
C ALA A 44 17.74 16.56 14.40
N MET A 45 16.86 15.62 14.03
CA MET A 45 16.03 15.75 12.84
C MET A 45 15.09 16.96 12.93
N ARG A 46 14.46 17.20 14.09
CA ARG A 46 13.61 18.39 14.29
C ARG A 46 14.40 19.70 14.19
N ALA A 47 15.60 19.74 14.74
CA ALA A 47 16.48 20.90 14.62
C ALA A 47 16.85 21.14 13.14
N ALA A 48 17.25 20.09 12.42
CA ALA A 48 17.57 20.17 11.00
C ALA A 48 16.37 20.59 10.14
N THR A 49 15.16 20.12 10.45
CA THR A 49 13.94 20.56 9.75
C THR A 49 13.57 22.00 10.06
N ASN A 50 13.84 22.49 11.27
CA ASN A 50 13.59 23.89 11.63
C ASN A 50 14.61 24.81 10.94
N GLU A 51 15.88 24.43 10.86
CA GLU A 51 16.90 25.16 10.09
C GLU A 51 16.58 25.15 8.58
N ALA A 52 16.09 24.02 8.05
CA ALA A 52 15.59 23.94 6.67
C ALA A 52 14.33 24.80 6.44
N ALA A 53 13.43 24.89 7.43
CA ALA A 53 12.24 25.73 7.36
C ALA A 53 12.56 27.23 7.49
N GLU A 54 13.55 27.60 8.30
CA GLU A 54 14.02 28.98 8.43
C GLU A 54 14.77 29.44 7.17
N SER A 55 15.51 28.55 6.51
CA SER A 55 16.17 28.85 5.22
C SER A 55 15.21 28.88 4.02
N MET A 56 14.02 28.30 4.15
CA MET A 56 12.93 28.40 3.15
C MET A 56 11.86 29.44 3.53
N GLY A 57 12.07 30.18 4.62
CA GLY A 57 11.12 31.13 5.20
C GLY A 57 11.05 32.50 4.51
N GLN A 58 11.03 32.54 3.18
CA GLN A 58 10.48 33.65 2.41
C GLN A 58 9.78 33.09 1.17
N GLU A 59 8.64 32.42 1.39
CA GLU A 59 7.39 32.55 0.62
C GLU A 59 6.48 31.33 0.87
N THR A 60 5.22 31.61 1.23
CA THR A 60 4.06 30.71 1.27
C THR A 60 3.89 29.76 2.47
N THR A 61 3.36 30.28 3.57
CA THR A 61 2.58 29.47 4.53
C THR A 61 1.15 29.28 4.02
N GLY A 62 0.93 28.21 3.27
CA GLY A 62 -0.41 27.74 2.90
C GLY A 62 -1.02 26.82 3.97
N ALA A 63 -2.35 26.84 4.10
CA ALA A 63 -3.18 26.22 5.15
C ALA A 63 -3.12 24.66 5.26
N LEU A 64 -2.18 23.99 4.59
CA LEU A 64 -2.07 22.53 4.54
C LEU A 64 -1.03 21.95 5.50
N GLY A 65 -0.15 22.77 6.10
CA GLY A 65 0.91 22.31 7.01
C GLY A 65 0.42 21.60 8.28
N HIS A 66 -0.88 21.68 8.59
CA HIS A 66 -1.47 21.02 9.76
C HIS A 66 -2.00 19.59 9.51
N TYR A 67 -2.11 19.14 8.24
CA TYR A 67 -2.68 17.83 7.93
C TYR A 67 -1.65 16.69 7.86
N GLU A 68 -0.37 16.98 7.62
CA GLU A 68 0.67 15.94 7.50
C GLU A 68 1.09 15.31 8.84
N GLN A 69 0.77 15.94 9.98
CA GLN A 69 1.24 15.50 11.30
C GLN A 69 0.11 15.05 12.25
N ALA A 70 -1.16 15.18 11.86
CA ALA A 70 -2.28 14.82 12.71
C ALA A 70 -2.54 13.30 12.65
N VAL A 71 -2.22 12.60 13.74
CA VAL A 71 -2.61 11.21 13.98
C VAL A 71 -3.81 11.22 14.93
N TRP A 72 -4.95 10.71 14.45
CA TRP A 72 -6.14 10.47 15.28
C TRP A 72 -6.19 9.01 15.71
N SER A 73 -7.11 8.64 16.60
CA SER A 73 -7.38 7.25 16.96
C SER A 73 -8.81 6.89 16.59
N CYS A 74 -9.00 5.68 16.05
CA CYS A 74 -10.33 5.14 15.79
C CYS A 74 -11.07 4.99 17.12
N ASP A 75 -12.25 5.59 17.25
CA ASP A 75 -13.01 5.64 18.50
C ASP A 75 -13.45 4.25 19.00
N ASN A 76 -13.57 3.27 18.09
CA ASN A 76 -14.01 1.92 18.44
C ASN A 76 -12.86 0.96 18.86
N CYS A 77 -11.70 1.04 18.21
CA CYS A 77 -10.62 0.06 18.38
C CYS A 77 -9.25 0.68 18.71
N GLY A 78 -9.17 2.00 18.82
CA GLY A 78 -7.96 2.73 19.17
C GLY A 78 -6.86 2.75 18.11
N ILE A 79 -7.07 2.12 16.94
CA ILE A 79 -6.08 2.09 15.84
C ILE A 79 -5.77 3.53 15.42
N PRO A 80 -4.49 3.93 15.31
CA PRO A 80 -4.13 5.25 14.82
C PRO A 80 -4.58 5.39 13.37
N VAL A 81 -5.30 6.47 13.09
CA VAL A 81 -5.83 6.86 11.80
C VAL A 81 -5.09 8.12 11.38
N THR A 82 -4.37 8.03 10.27
CA THR A 82 -3.67 9.16 9.68
C THR A 82 -4.57 9.92 8.71
N ALA A 83 -4.16 11.12 8.30
CA ALA A 83 -4.81 11.83 7.19
C ALA A 83 -4.86 10.97 5.92
N LEU A 84 -3.82 10.16 5.68
CA LEU A 84 -3.77 9.23 4.55
C LEU A 84 -4.84 8.14 4.65
N ASP A 85 -5.14 7.62 5.84
CA ASP A 85 -6.19 6.61 6.01
C ASP A 85 -7.60 7.16 5.75
N LEU A 86 -7.83 8.44 6.03
CA LEU A 86 -9.07 9.14 5.66
C LEU A 86 -9.16 9.36 4.14
N ILE A 87 -8.06 9.73 3.50
CA ILE A 87 -7.98 9.96 2.04
C ILE A 87 -8.14 8.65 1.26
N GLU A 88 -7.52 7.57 1.72
CA GLU A 88 -7.58 6.24 1.09
C GLU A 88 -8.89 5.48 1.39
N GLY A 89 -9.82 6.08 2.14
CA GLY A 89 -11.08 5.45 2.54
C GLY A 89 -10.92 4.30 3.53
N ARG A 90 -9.72 4.14 4.13
CA ARG A 90 -9.43 3.17 5.19
C ARG A 90 -9.95 3.63 6.56
N ALA A 91 -10.45 4.85 6.67
CA ALA A 91 -11.21 5.33 7.81
C ALA A 91 -12.27 6.34 7.32
N ALA A 92 -13.36 6.44 8.06
CA ALA A 92 -14.44 7.38 7.77
C ALA A 92 -14.96 7.99 9.09
N ARG A 93 -15.35 9.26 9.04
CA ARG A 93 -16.16 9.85 10.10
C ARG A 93 -17.63 9.55 9.85
N VAL A 94 -18.24 8.80 10.75
CA VAL A 94 -19.67 8.48 10.72
C VAL A 94 -20.30 9.13 11.94
N GLY A 95 -21.09 10.19 11.73
CA GLY A 95 -21.73 10.94 12.82
C GLY A 95 -20.75 11.65 13.76
N GLY A 96 -19.60 12.12 13.24
CA GLY A 96 -18.55 12.78 14.02
C GLY A 96 -17.55 11.83 14.69
N ILE A 97 -17.87 10.54 14.75
CA ILE A 97 -17.02 9.48 15.31
C ILE A 97 -16.11 8.93 14.20
N LEU A 98 -14.81 8.88 14.45
CA LEU A 98 -13.80 8.36 13.54
C LEU A 98 -13.73 6.84 13.65
N LYS A 99 -14.12 6.13 12.59
CA LYS A 99 -14.06 4.67 12.51
C LYS A 99 -13.10 4.23 11.42
N CYS A 100 -12.21 3.28 11.72
CA CYS A 100 -11.39 2.63 10.71
C CYS A 100 -12.23 1.67 9.85
N SER A 101 -11.69 1.24 8.71
CA SER A 101 -12.35 0.36 7.74
C SER A 101 -12.79 -0.98 8.32
N ARG A 102 -12.12 -1.45 9.39
CA ARG A 102 -12.54 -2.65 10.13
C ARG A 102 -13.77 -2.44 11.00
N CYS A 103 -14.05 -1.21 11.42
CA CYS A 103 -15.15 -0.88 12.33
C CYS A 103 -16.31 -0.17 11.64
N ALA A 104 -16.20 0.15 10.35
CA ALA A 104 -17.28 0.72 9.55
C ALA A 104 -18.19 -0.41 9.02
N PRO A 105 -19.53 -0.31 9.17
CA PRO A 105 -20.45 -1.32 8.64
C PRO A 105 -20.49 -1.29 7.11
N VAL A 106 -20.61 -2.48 6.50
CA VAL A 106 -20.41 -2.75 5.06
C VAL A 106 -21.62 -2.37 4.19
N ASP A 107 -22.74 -1.96 4.78
CA ASP A 107 -23.99 -1.81 4.05
C ASP A 107 -24.18 -0.39 3.49
N SER A 108 -23.86 -0.18 2.21
CA SER A 108 -24.44 0.90 1.41
C SER A 108 -24.63 0.47 -0.05
N PRO A 109 -25.86 0.46 -0.59
CA PRO A 109 -26.15 -0.01 -1.94
C PRO A 109 -25.75 1.05 -2.98
N VAL A 110 -25.00 0.63 -4.00
CA VAL A 110 -24.64 1.44 -5.17
C VAL A 110 -25.86 1.55 -6.10
N ALA A 111 -26.30 2.78 -6.37
CA ALA A 111 -27.41 3.09 -7.26
C ALA A 111 -27.09 2.76 -8.73
N LYS A 112 -28.09 2.17 -9.40
CA LYS A 112 -28.12 1.80 -10.83
C LYS A 112 -28.15 3.07 -11.70
N ALA A 113 -27.25 3.17 -12.70
CA ALA A 113 -27.23 4.25 -13.69
C ALA A 113 -28.14 3.95 -14.91
N PRO A 114 -28.67 4.97 -15.61
CA PRO A 114 -29.66 4.81 -16.67
C PRO A 114 -29.06 4.51 -18.06
N GLU A 115 -29.96 4.04 -18.92
CA GLU A 115 -29.81 3.36 -20.19
C GLU A 115 -29.52 4.28 -21.40
N ALA A 116 -29.07 3.65 -22.50
CA ALA A 116 -28.33 4.18 -23.64
C ALA A 116 -29.04 5.22 -24.55
N ALA A 117 -28.20 6.01 -25.25
CA ALA A 117 -28.53 6.78 -26.46
C ALA A 117 -27.55 6.43 -27.61
N PRO A 118 -27.92 6.69 -28.89
CA PRO A 118 -27.60 5.81 -30.03
C PRO A 118 -26.31 6.14 -30.81
N LYS A 119 -25.84 5.11 -31.54
CA LYS A 119 -24.60 5.06 -32.35
C LYS A 119 -24.58 6.02 -33.56
N PRO A 120 -23.45 6.69 -33.87
CA PRO A 120 -23.24 7.33 -35.16
C PRO A 120 -22.64 6.38 -36.23
N ALA A 121 -22.95 6.73 -37.48
CA ALA A 121 -22.71 6.02 -38.74
C ALA A 121 -21.23 6.01 -39.21
N PRO A 122 -20.85 5.15 -40.20
CA PRO A 122 -19.46 4.84 -40.50
C PRO A 122 -18.78 5.90 -41.37
N VAL A 123 -17.58 6.33 -40.95
CA VAL A 123 -16.70 7.23 -41.71
C VAL A 123 -15.82 6.43 -42.68
N VAL A 124 -15.85 6.88 -43.94
CA VAL A 124 -15.10 6.39 -45.10
C VAL A 124 -13.58 6.53 -44.88
N ARG A 125 -12.84 5.44 -45.08
CA ARG A 125 -11.36 5.39 -44.98
C ARG A 125 -10.69 5.95 -46.24
N LYS A 126 -9.70 6.83 -46.06
CA LYS A 126 -8.71 7.24 -47.09
C LYS A 126 -7.62 6.16 -47.27
N PRO A 127 -7.03 6.02 -48.47
CA PRO A 127 -6.06 4.97 -48.77
C PRO A 127 -4.66 5.25 -48.20
N ALA A 128 -3.93 4.15 -48.00
CA ALA A 128 -2.66 4.01 -47.30
C ALA A 128 -1.47 4.67 -48.01
N PHE A 129 -0.61 5.30 -47.22
CA PHE A 129 0.69 5.84 -47.62
C PHE A 129 1.73 4.71 -47.60
N ALA A 130 2.48 4.54 -48.69
CA ALA A 130 3.53 3.54 -48.81
C ALA A 130 4.79 3.97 -48.03
N PRO A 131 5.53 3.03 -47.38
CA PRO A 131 6.74 3.37 -46.64
C PRO A 131 7.94 3.63 -47.58
N PRO A 132 8.84 4.57 -47.24
CA PRO A 132 10.06 4.80 -47.99
C PRO A 132 11.08 3.67 -47.76
N ARG A 133 11.89 3.41 -48.80
CA ARG A 133 12.95 2.40 -48.81
C ARG A 133 14.11 2.80 -47.87
N PRO A 134 14.77 1.84 -47.21
CA PRO A 134 15.93 2.13 -46.36
C PRO A 134 17.17 2.44 -47.21
N ASP A 135 17.77 3.60 -46.97
CA ASP A 135 19.07 3.97 -47.51
C ASP A 135 20.18 3.17 -46.81
N THR A 136 20.82 2.30 -47.58
CA THR A 136 22.02 1.57 -47.18
C THR A 136 23.26 2.46 -47.36
N SER A 137 23.58 3.27 -46.36
CA SER A 137 24.90 3.88 -46.23
C SER A 137 25.43 3.70 -44.82
N ALA A 138 26.00 2.52 -44.55
CA ALA A 138 26.73 2.25 -43.32
C ALA A 138 28.06 3.05 -43.31
N PRO A 139 28.41 3.74 -42.22
CA PRO A 139 29.69 4.41 -42.11
C PRO A 139 30.79 3.35 -41.96
N ARG A 140 31.73 3.33 -42.91
CA ARG A 140 32.98 2.56 -42.78
C ARG A 140 33.83 3.20 -41.69
N HIS A 141 33.71 2.72 -40.46
CA HIS A 141 34.69 3.01 -39.42
C HIS A 141 36.05 2.49 -39.87
N SER A 142 36.98 3.41 -40.14
CA SER A 142 38.33 3.11 -40.57
C SER A 142 39.05 2.30 -39.49
N ARG A 143 39.70 1.22 -39.91
CA ARG A 143 40.47 0.27 -39.08
C ARG A 143 41.45 0.96 -38.11
N ALA A 144 41.93 2.15 -38.47
CA ALA A 144 42.79 3.01 -37.64
C ALA A 144 42.13 3.50 -36.33
N ALA A 145 40.82 3.73 -36.32
CA ALA A 145 40.09 4.13 -35.10
C ALA A 145 39.93 2.96 -34.12
N MET A 146 39.88 1.72 -34.65
CA MET A 146 39.75 0.53 -33.80
C MET A 146 41.08 0.19 -33.11
N GLU A 147 42.22 0.49 -33.74
CA GLU A 147 43.54 0.28 -33.14
C GLU A 147 43.85 1.26 -32.00
N SER A 148 43.40 2.52 -32.08
CA SER A 148 43.57 3.49 -30.99
C SER A 148 42.79 3.10 -29.73
N TYR A 149 41.57 2.58 -29.88
CA TYR A 149 40.78 2.08 -28.74
C TYR A 149 41.40 0.85 -28.07
N VAL A 150 42.07 -0.01 -28.84
CA VAL A 150 42.72 -1.23 -28.30
C VAL A 150 44.02 -0.90 -27.55
N GLU A 151 44.77 0.12 -27.98
CA GLU A 151 45.96 0.59 -27.25
C GLU A 151 45.59 1.31 -25.96
N GLU A 152 44.53 2.13 -25.97
CA GLU A 152 44.04 2.82 -24.77
C GLU A 152 43.55 1.82 -23.70
N ALA A 153 42.80 0.78 -24.10
CA ALA A 153 42.35 -0.28 -23.21
C ALA A 153 43.47 -1.15 -22.60
N LYS A 154 44.64 -1.23 -23.25
CA LYS A 154 45.82 -1.94 -22.69
C LYS A 154 46.56 -1.09 -21.65
N SER A 155 46.43 0.24 -21.68
CA SER A 155 47.11 1.15 -20.75
C SER A 155 46.46 1.17 -19.34
N GLU A 156 45.15 0.88 -19.23
CA GLU A 156 44.43 0.88 -17.95
C GLU A 156 44.69 -0.35 -17.07
N ARG A 157 45.20 -1.45 -17.63
CA ARG A 157 45.51 -2.69 -16.89
C ARG A 157 46.66 -2.58 -15.86
N LYS A 158 47.34 -1.42 -15.76
CA LYS A 158 48.52 -1.25 -14.88
C LYS A 158 48.25 -0.55 -13.55
N ARG A 159 47.00 -0.27 -13.18
CA ARG A 159 46.67 0.32 -11.86
C ARG A 159 46.10 -0.75 -10.92
N PRO A 160 46.92 -1.40 -10.06
CA PRO A 160 46.47 -2.44 -9.12
C PRO A 160 45.58 -1.90 -7.97
N VAL A 161 45.21 -0.62 -7.99
CA VAL A 161 44.47 0.06 -6.91
C VAL A 161 42.98 -0.31 -6.93
N LEU A 162 42.39 -0.53 -8.11
CA LEU A 162 40.96 -0.80 -8.24
C LEU A 162 40.48 -2.09 -7.54
N PRO A 163 41.15 -3.26 -7.67
CA PRO A 163 40.73 -4.47 -6.97
C PRO A 163 40.84 -4.32 -5.45
N LEU A 164 41.88 -3.63 -4.94
CA LEU A 164 42.05 -3.37 -3.51
C LEU A 164 40.93 -2.49 -2.94
N VAL A 165 40.51 -1.45 -3.67
CA VAL A 165 39.39 -0.58 -3.28
C VAL A 165 38.06 -1.35 -3.30
N MET A 166 37.83 -2.19 -4.31
CA MET A 166 36.65 -3.06 -4.35
C MET A 166 36.60 -4.01 -3.14
N PHE A 167 37.72 -4.66 -2.80
CA PHE A 167 37.78 -5.51 -1.60
C PHE A 167 37.54 -4.74 -0.30
N ALA A 168 38.07 -3.52 -0.17
CA ALA A 168 37.87 -2.68 1.01
C ALA A 168 36.41 -2.25 1.22
N ILE A 169 35.62 -2.12 0.15
CA ILE A 169 34.21 -1.71 0.23
C ILE A 169 33.26 -2.91 0.35
N VAL A 170 33.49 -3.96 -0.45
CA VAL A 170 32.55 -5.09 -0.55
C VAL A 170 32.63 -5.99 0.68
N LEU A 171 33.82 -6.22 1.22
CA LEU A 171 34.03 -7.12 2.34
C LEU A 171 33.31 -6.68 3.65
N PRO A 172 33.34 -5.41 4.07
CA PRO A 172 32.57 -4.97 5.23
C PRO A 172 31.06 -5.01 5.00
N MET A 173 30.56 -4.70 3.79
CA MET A 173 29.12 -4.83 3.49
C MET A 173 28.66 -6.29 3.58
N PHE A 174 29.48 -7.22 3.08
CA PHE A 174 29.20 -8.65 3.19
C PHE A 174 29.21 -9.14 4.65
N ALA A 175 30.16 -8.67 5.47
CA ALA A 175 30.23 -9.00 6.89
C ALA A 175 28.99 -8.51 7.66
N VAL A 176 28.50 -7.30 7.37
CA VAL A 176 27.25 -6.77 7.97
C VAL A 176 26.04 -7.61 7.55
N SER A 177 25.97 -8.02 6.28
CA SER A 177 24.89 -8.87 5.79
C SER A 177 24.88 -10.25 6.47
N LEU A 178 26.05 -10.87 6.65
CA LEU A 178 26.17 -12.14 7.38
C LEU A 178 25.78 -12.00 8.85
N TYR A 179 26.18 -10.91 9.50
CA TYR A 179 25.80 -10.63 10.88
C TYR A 179 24.26 -10.53 11.04
N PHE A 180 23.59 -9.82 10.14
CA PHE A 180 22.12 -9.73 10.12
C PHE A 180 21.45 -11.08 9.86
N ALA A 181 22.00 -11.90 8.95
CA ALA A 181 21.47 -13.23 8.67
C ALA A 181 21.54 -14.14 9.91
N VAL A 182 22.68 -14.18 10.60
CA VAL A 182 22.88 -15.01 11.80
C VAL A 182 22.00 -14.55 12.96
N THR A 183 21.93 -13.25 13.21
CA THR A 183 21.10 -12.69 14.30
C THR A 183 19.60 -12.89 14.04
N SER A 184 19.16 -12.85 12.78
CA SER A 184 17.77 -13.14 12.41
C SER A 184 17.41 -14.62 12.62
N GLN A 185 18.33 -15.53 12.28
CA GLN A 185 18.16 -16.97 12.53
C GLN A 185 18.09 -17.30 14.02
N GLN A 186 18.90 -16.63 14.86
CA GLN A 186 18.84 -16.80 16.32
C GLN A 186 17.48 -16.40 16.90
N LYS A 187 16.94 -15.25 16.48
CA LYS A 187 15.60 -14.80 16.92
C LYS A 187 14.47 -15.74 16.47
N LEU A 188 14.58 -16.29 15.26
CA LEU A 188 13.61 -17.28 14.77
C LEU A 188 13.65 -18.56 15.63
N ASN A 189 14.84 -19.03 15.99
CA ASN A 189 14.98 -20.19 16.88
C ASN A 189 14.43 -19.92 18.28
N GLU A 190 14.65 -18.72 18.84
CA GLU A 190 14.07 -18.33 20.13
C GLU A 190 12.54 -18.37 20.09
N VAL A 191 11.93 -17.81 19.05
CA VAL A 191 10.46 -17.80 18.89
C VAL A 191 9.90 -19.22 18.70
N MET A 192 10.55 -20.06 17.89
CA MET A 192 10.11 -21.44 17.72
C MET A 192 10.28 -22.28 18.99
N SER A 193 11.34 -22.03 19.78
CA SER A 193 11.54 -22.70 21.07
C SER A 193 10.53 -22.24 22.14
N ALA A 194 10.08 -20.98 22.08
CA ALA A 194 9.07 -20.45 22.99
C ALA A 194 7.67 -21.03 22.71
N GLN A 195 7.34 -21.31 21.45
CA GLN A 195 6.05 -21.92 21.07
C GLN A 195 5.94 -23.42 21.41
N GLY A 196 7.04 -24.11 21.63
CA GLY A 196 7.05 -25.54 21.97
C GLY A 196 6.65 -25.86 23.42
N ASN A 197 6.61 -24.88 24.31
CA ASN A 197 6.35 -25.07 25.75
C ASN A 197 4.96 -24.58 26.22
N GLU A 198 4.10 -24.08 25.33
CA GLU A 198 2.71 -23.75 25.67
C GLU A 198 1.82 -24.99 25.47
N GLU A 199 1.81 -25.84 26.50
CA GLU A 199 0.95 -27.01 26.65
C GLU A 199 -0.55 -26.59 26.68
N PRO A 200 -1.48 -27.34 26.04
CA PRO A 200 -2.83 -26.86 25.77
C PRO A 200 -3.79 -27.15 26.93
N ASP A 201 -3.55 -26.57 28.11
CA ASP A 201 -4.38 -26.83 29.32
C ASP A 201 -5.23 -25.63 29.79
N ARG A 202 -5.69 -24.79 28.85
CA ARG A 202 -6.53 -23.60 29.16
C ARG A 202 -7.94 -23.62 28.58
N ARG A 203 -8.43 -24.75 28.06
CA ARG A 203 -9.82 -24.85 27.55
C ARG A 203 -10.87 -25.30 28.57
N GLU A 204 -10.51 -25.67 29.80
CA GLU A 204 -11.49 -26.04 30.83
C GLU A 204 -11.30 -25.21 32.10
N ARG A 205 -12.02 -24.09 32.21
CA ARG A 205 -12.52 -23.49 33.48
C ARG A 205 -13.29 -22.19 33.18
N ARG A 206 -14.54 -22.32 32.75
CA ARG A 206 -15.57 -21.34 33.10
C ARG A 206 -16.26 -21.84 34.38
N PRO A 207 -16.36 -21.03 35.45
CA PRO A 207 -17.10 -21.42 36.65
C PRO A 207 -18.59 -21.51 36.33
N ARG A 208 -19.17 -22.68 36.62
CA ARG A 208 -20.61 -22.92 36.64
C ARG A 208 -21.15 -22.33 37.94
N GLU A 209 -21.93 -21.26 37.83
CA GLU A 209 -22.69 -20.69 38.94
C GLU A 209 -23.75 -21.72 39.38
N ARG A 210 -23.63 -22.19 40.63
CA ARG A 210 -24.53 -23.14 41.29
C ARG A 210 -25.81 -22.42 41.70
N LEU A 211 -26.94 -22.85 41.16
CA LEU A 211 -28.24 -22.70 41.80
C LEU A 211 -28.30 -23.67 42.98
N GLU A 212 -28.39 -23.14 44.19
CA GLU A 212 -28.81 -23.94 45.36
C GLU A 212 -30.33 -24.13 45.33
N PRO A 213 -30.84 -25.32 45.73
CA PRO A 213 -32.26 -25.56 45.88
C PRO A 213 -32.68 -25.33 47.34
N ASP A 214 -33.78 -24.62 47.56
CA ASP A 214 -34.44 -24.59 48.87
C ASP A 214 -35.78 -25.35 48.85
N PRO A 215 -36.20 -25.89 50.01
CA PRO A 215 -37.10 -27.03 50.11
C PRO A 215 -38.58 -26.66 50.17
N ALA A 216 -39.43 -27.59 49.72
CA ALA A 216 -40.86 -27.61 50.01
C ALA A 216 -41.15 -28.37 51.32
N PRO A 217 -42.40 -28.49 51.80
CA PRO A 217 -43.57 -27.60 51.73
C PRO A 217 -44.16 -27.34 53.15
N LEU A 218 -45.23 -26.55 53.29
CA LEU A 218 -46.50 -26.96 53.95
C LEU A 218 -47.51 -25.81 54.17
N THR A 219 -48.77 -26.18 53.92
CA THR A 219 -50.04 -25.70 54.50
C THR A 219 -50.61 -24.32 54.15
N GLY A 220 -51.89 -24.34 53.71
CA GLY A 220 -52.92 -23.58 54.44
C GLY A 220 -53.66 -22.48 53.67
N ASN A 221 -54.70 -22.89 52.94
CA ASN A 221 -56.05 -22.32 52.92
C ASN A 221 -56.33 -20.83 52.58
N THR A 222 -57.48 -20.69 51.90
CA THR A 222 -58.47 -19.60 51.86
C THR A 222 -58.29 -18.41 50.90
N SER A 223 -59.11 -18.46 49.85
CA SER A 223 -60.15 -17.47 49.50
C SER A 223 -59.74 -16.08 48.99
N SER A 224 -59.90 -15.85 47.67
CA SER A 224 -60.78 -14.81 47.05
C SER A 224 -60.26 -14.37 45.65
N PRO A 225 -61.12 -14.13 44.65
CA PRO A 225 -60.77 -13.50 43.36
C PRO A 225 -61.18 -12.00 43.34
N PRO A 226 -61.12 -11.29 42.18
CA PRO A 226 -60.01 -10.80 41.34
C PRO A 226 -59.90 -9.22 41.49
N PRO A 227 -59.25 -8.38 40.64
CA PRO A 227 -59.48 -8.21 39.19
C PRO A 227 -58.21 -8.02 38.33
N ALA A 228 -58.41 -8.05 37.01
CA ALA A 228 -57.46 -7.72 35.98
C ALA A 228 -57.14 -6.21 35.93
N ASP A 229 -55.88 -5.83 35.69
CA ASP A 229 -55.54 -4.74 34.76
C ASP A 229 -54.04 -4.66 34.47
N GLY A 230 -53.68 -4.13 33.29
CA GLY A 230 -52.37 -3.50 33.05
C GLY A 230 -51.26 -4.35 32.43
N GLY A 231 -51.43 -4.75 31.16
CA GLY A 231 -50.30 -5.13 30.32
C GLY A 231 -49.53 -3.90 29.83
N GLU A 232 -48.34 -3.65 30.37
CA GLU A 232 -47.36 -2.75 29.76
C GLU A 232 -46.37 -3.58 28.92
N ARG A 233 -46.45 -3.41 27.60
CA ARG A 233 -45.43 -3.86 26.64
C ARG A 233 -44.25 -2.88 26.71
N PRO A 234 -42.99 -3.35 26.74
CA PRO A 234 -41.85 -2.46 26.58
C PRO A 234 -41.76 -1.97 25.13
N ASP A 235 -41.93 -0.66 25.00
CA ASP A 235 -41.45 0.26 23.97
C ASP A 235 -41.01 -0.30 22.61
N GLU A 236 -41.89 -0.06 21.66
CA GLU A 236 -41.65 -0.01 20.23
C GLU A 236 -40.58 1.06 19.93
N ILE A 237 -39.35 0.59 19.67
CA ILE A 237 -38.23 1.42 19.22
C ILE A 237 -38.65 2.12 17.92
N ALA A 238 -38.86 3.43 18.01
CA ALA A 238 -39.21 4.27 16.87
C ALA A 238 -38.19 4.09 15.73
N PRO A 239 -38.63 4.07 14.46
CA PRO A 239 -37.74 3.86 13.33
C PRO A 239 -36.69 4.97 13.25
N VAL A 240 -35.42 4.56 13.27
CA VAL A 240 -34.27 5.45 13.07
C VAL A 240 -34.45 6.22 11.75
N PRO A 241 -34.39 7.55 11.75
CA PRO A 241 -34.52 8.34 10.53
C PRO A 241 -33.40 7.97 9.54
N PRO A 242 -33.69 7.87 8.23
CA PRO A 242 -32.69 7.49 7.24
C PRO A 242 -31.52 8.47 7.27
N ALA A 243 -30.30 7.91 7.29
CA ALA A 243 -29.07 8.68 7.33
C ALA A 243 -29.07 9.75 6.21
N PRO A 244 -28.64 11.00 6.50
CA PRO A 244 -28.61 12.05 5.51
C PRO A 244 -27.69 11.62 4.36
N GLY A 245 -28.30 11.37 3.20
CA GLY A 245 -27.57 10.97 1.99
C GLY A 245 -26.43 11.94 1.74
N LYS A 246 -25.23 11.40 1.47
CA LYS A 246 -24.02 12.18 1.16
C LYS A 246 -24.36 13.23 0.10
N ARG A 247 -24.47 14.51 0.50
CA ARG A 247 -24.70 15.59 -0.46
C ARG A 247 -23.50 15.62 -1.40
N PRO A 248 -23.69 15.50 -2.72
CA PRO A 248 -22.59 15.65 -3.65
C PRO A 248 -21.98 17.05 -3.50
N LEU A 249 -20.65 17.13 -3.62
CA LEU A 249 -19.94 18.40 -3.57
C LEU A 249 -20.46 19.34 -4.67
N PRO A 250 -20.49 20.66 -4.44
CA PRO A 250 -20.77 21.63 -5.50
C PRO A 250 -19.80 21.44 -6.65
N ARG A 251 -20.30 21.53 -7.90
CA ARG A 251 -19.48 21.31 -9.10
C ARG A 251 -18.26 22.22 -9.15
N GLU A 252 -18.42 23.49 -8.76
CA GLU A 252 -17.35 24.49 -8.69
C GLU A 252 -16.16 24.01 -7.85
N VAL A 253 -16.42 23.42 -6.68
CA VAL A 253 -15.38 22.89 -5.80
C VAL A 253 -14.66 21.70 -6.44
N VAL A 254 -15.39 20.85 -7.17
CA VAL A 254 -14.80 19.72 -7.90
C VAL A 254 -13.90 20.22 -9.03
N ASP A 255 -14.34 21.23 -9.77
CA ASP A 255 -13.59 21.83 -10.86
C ASP A 255 -12.30 22.52 -10.35
N ASP A 256 -12.37 23.22 -9.22
CA ASP A 256 -11.21 23.83 -8.56
C ASP A 256 -10.20 22.78 -8.10
N LEU A 257 -10.66 21.67 -7.50
CA LEU A 257 -9.78 20.57 -7.09
C LEU A 257 -9.09 19.92 -8.29
N ILE A 258 -9.81 19.74 -9.41
CA ILE A 258 -9.24 19.24 -10.66
C ILE A 258 -8.19 20.22 -11.22
N ALA A 259 -8.45 21.53 -11.15
CA ALA A 259 -7.50 22.54 -11.60
C ALA A 259 -6.22 22.52 -10.75
N VAL A 260 -6.33 22.46 -9.42
CA VAL A 260 -5.19 22.34 -8.50
C VAL A 260 -4.41 21.07 -8.80
N GLU A 261 -5.08 19.93 -8.91
CA GLU A 261 -4.43 18.67 -9.23
C GLU A 261 -3.66 18.75 -10.56
N LYS A 262 -4.25 19.37 -11.59
CA LYS A 262 -3.58 19.56 -12.88
C LYS A 262 -2.32 20.40 -12.74
N THR A 263 -2.35 21.47 -11.94
CA THR A 263 -1.14 22.28 -11.69
C THR A 263 -0.06 21.49 -10.94
N LEU A 264 -0.43 20.65 -9.98
CA LEU A 264 0.51 19.78 -9.25
C LEU A 264 1.08 18.68 -10.15
N ALA A 265 0.29 18.20 -11.10
CA ALA A 265 0.70 17.15 -12.03
C ALA A 265 1.56 17.65 -13.19
N GLU A 266 1.60 18.96 -13.48
CA GLU A 266 2.36 19.56 -14.58
C GLU A 266 3.83 19.09 -14.70
N PRO A 267 4.66 19.09 -13.63
CA PRO A 267 6.03 18.57 -13.73
C PRO A 267 6.06 17.08 -14.08
N VAL A 268 5.15 16.28 -13.53
CA VAL A 268 5.06 14.84 -13.81
C VAL A 268 4.58 14.58 -15.23
N ILE A 269 3.65 15.40 -15.74
CA ILE A 269 3.20 15.32 -17.13
C ILE A 269 4.38 15.56 -18.08
N ARG A 270 5.23 16.56 -17.80
CA ARG A 270 6.44 16.80 -18.62
C ARG A 270 7.38 15.61 -18.62
N GLN A 271 7.60 14.99 -17.46
CA GLN A 271 8.41 13.76 -17.35
C GLN A 271 7.81 12.63 -18.19
N LEU A 272 6.50 12.38 -18.10
CA LEU A 272 5.80 11.35 -18.88
C LEU A 272 5.85 11.58 -20.40
N GLN A 273 6.03 12.82 -20.83
CA GLN A 273 6.16 13.19 -22.24
C GLN A 273 7.61 13.24 -22.72
N SER A 274 8.57 13.03 -21.82
CA SER A 274 9.99 13.06 -22.18
C SER A 274 10.33 11.91 -23.13
N THR A 275 11.23 12.20 -24.07
CA THR A 275 11.83 11.16 -24.92
C THR A 275 12.89 10.36 -24.16
N ASP A 276 13.41 10.88 -23.05
CA ASP A 276 14.31 10.13 -22.20
C ASP A 276 13.53 9.08 -21.41
N ARG A 277 13.91 7.81 -21.61
CA ARG A 277 13.34 6.67 -20.91
C ARG A 277 13.43 6.83 -19.39
N ALA A 278 14.54 7.36 -18.88
CA ALA A 278 14.72 7.51 -17.43
C ALA A 278 13.72 8.51 -16.85
N GLU A 279 13.57 9.67 -17.50
CA GLU A 279 12.60 10.69 -17.09
C GLU A 279 11.14 10.21 -17.22
N ALA A 280 10.80 9.51 -18.31
CA ALA A 280 9.46 8.95 -18.48
C ALA A 280 9.14 7.90 -17.41
N LEU A 281 10.13 7.09 -17.02
CA LEU A 281 10.01 6.12 -15.95
C LEU A 281 9.80 6.78 -14.58
N GLU A 282 10.57 7.82 -14.27
CA GLU A 282 10.37 8.63 -13.06
C GLU A 282 8.98 9.27 -13.03
N GLY A 283 8.52 9.80 -14.16
CA GLY A 283 7.17 10.34 -14.32
C GLY A 283 6.09 9.30 -14.04
N LEU A 284 6.25 8.07 -14.52
CA LEU A 284 5.31 6.98 -14.23
C LEU A 284 5.26 6.63 -12.74
N ILE A 285 6.43 6.57 -12.09
CA ILE A 285 6.53 6.29 -10.65
C ILE A 285 5.88 7.41 -9.84
N ALA A 286 6.14 8.67 -10.19
CA ALA A 286 5.57 9.84 -9.53
C ALA A 286 4.05 9.91 -9.72
N ALA A 287 3.57 9.69 -10.95
CA ALA A 287 2.15 9.64 -11.28
C ALA A 287 1.40 8.59 -10.45
N GLY A 288 1.97 7.39 -10.35
CA GLY A 288 1.41 6.31 -9.56
C GLY A 288 1.42 6.57 -8.05
N SER A 289 2.56 7.01 -7.52
CA SER A 289 2.73 7.25 -6.08
C SER A 289 1.88 8.41 -5.58
N GLY A 290 1.78 9.48 -6.36
CA GLY A 290 0.94 10.64 -6.06
C GLY A 290 -0.54 10.46 -6.43
N ARG A 291 -0.89 9.32 -7.06
CA ARG A 291 -2.24 9.03 -7.61
C ARG A 291 -2.82 10.19 -8.44
N LEU A 292 -1.99 10.79 -9.28
CA LEU A 292 -2.34 11.98 -10.05
C LEU A 292 -3.28 11.61 -11.20
N ILE A 293 -4.58 11.74 -11.00
CA ILE A 293 -5.67 11.49 -11.98
C ILE A 293 -5.44 12.30 -13.26
N ALA A 294 -4.94 13.53 -13.14
CA ALA A 294 -4.62 14.39 -14.28
C ALA A 294 -3.59 13.76 -15.25
N THR A 295 -2.77 12.79 -14.80
CA THR A 295 -1.76 12.12 -15.63
C THR A 295 -2.29 10.96 -16.48
N ARG A 296 -3.52 10.47 -16.20
CA ARG A 296 -4.14 9.33 -16.90
C ARG A 296 -3.98 9.35 -18.44
N PRO A 297 -4.29 10.44 -19.18
CA PRO A 297 -4.13 10.42 -20.64
C PRO A 297 -2.69 10.19 -21.11
N TYR A 298 -1.70 10.66 -20.36
CA TYR A 298 -0.28 10.48 -20.67
C TYR A 298 0.20 9.07 -20.34
N VAL A 299 -0.24 8.52 -19.21
CA VAL A 299 -0.02 7.10 -18.87
C VAL A 299 -0.63 6.19 -19.95
N ARG A 300 -1.82 6.50 -20.45
CA ARG A 300 -2.47 5.75 -21.55
C ARG A 300 -1.70 5.82 -22.87
N ALA A 301 -0.92 6.88 -23.12
CA ALA A 301 -0.07 6.97 -24.29
C ALA A 301 1.12 6.00 -24.17
N LEU A 302 1.73 5.91 -22.98
CA LEU A 302 2.86 5.02 -22.70
C LEU A 302 2.50 3.52 -22.69
N LEU A 303 1.21 3.18 -22.66
CA LEU A 303 0.77 1.78 -22.86
C LEU A 303 1.13 1.23 -24.26
N GLU A 304 1.38 2.10 -25.25
CA GLU A 304 1.80 1.71 -26.60
C GLU A 304 3.25 2.08 -26.90
N ASP A 305 4.04 2.37 -25.86
CA ASP A 305 5.46 2.70 -26.04
C ASP A 305 6.24 1.52 -26.65
N GLN A 306 7.37 1.81 -27.30
CA GLN A 306 8.24 0.78 -27.85
C GLN A 306 8.97 0.01 -26.74
N ASP A 307 9.28 0.70 -25.64
CA ASP A 307 9.96 0.13 -24.49
C ASP A 307 9.01 -0.74 -23.66
N ASP A 308 9.39 -2.00 -23.46
CA ASP A 308 8.60 -2.98 -22.73
C ASP A 308 8.48 -2.65 -21.24
N GLN A 309 9.50 -2.02 -20.64
CA GLN A 309 9.46 -1.63 -19.23
C GLN A 309 8.50 -0.45 -19.03
N LEU A 310 8.53 0.55 -19.92
CA LEU A 310 7.58 1.66 -19.87
C LEU A 310 6.14 1.15 -20.05
N ARG A 311 5.88 0.24 -21.00
CA ARG A 311 4.55 -0.38 -21.15
C ARG A 311 4.11 -1.13 -19.90
N ALA A 312 4.98 -1.97 -19.32
CA ALA A 312 4.65 -2.74 -18.12
C ALA A 312 4.30 -1.85 -16.93
N ILE A 313 5.07 -0.78 -16.72
CA ILE A 313 4.84 0.14 -15.60
C ILE A 313 3.62 1.02 -15.87
N ALA A 314 3.40 1.46 -17.11
CA ALA A 314 2.18 2.16 -17.49
C ALA A 314 0.93 1.31 -17.21
N CYS A 315 0.95 -0.01 -17.48
CA CYS A 315 -0.14 -0.92 -17.09
C CYS A 315 -0.38 -0.87 -15.58
N ARG A 316 0.68 -1.00 -14.78
CA ARG A 316 0.57 -0.96 -13.32
C ARG A 316 -0.02 0.36 -12.82
N VAL A 317 0.50 1.48 -13.31
CA VAL A 317 0.06 2.83 -12.91
C VAL A 317 -1.39 3.06 -13.34
N ALA A 318 -1.79 2.66 -14.54
CA ALA A 318 -3.17 2.77 -15.00
C ALA A 318 -4.16 2.02 -14.07
N GLY A 319 -3.76 0.83 -13.60
CA GLY A 319 -4.55 0.07 -12.61
C GLY A 319 -4.61 0.73 -11.23
N MET A 320 -3.53 1.39 -10.79
CA MET A 320 -3.51 2.13 -9.51
C MET A 320 -4.35 3.41 -9.57
N LEU A 321 -4.35 4.08 -10.72
CA LEU A 321 -5.15 5.28 -10.96
C LEU A 321 -6.62 4.95 -11.22
N ASP A 322 -7.05 3.69 -11.24
CA ASP A 322 -8.40 3.25 -11.63
C ASP A 322 -8.88 3.92 -12.95
N ASP A 323 -7.99 4.00 -13.93
CA ASP A 323 -8.27 4.65 -15.21
C ASP A 323 -9.13 3.78 -16.14
N LYS A 324 -10.45 3.74 -15.91
CA LYS A 324 -11.38 2.87 -16.66
C LYS A 324 -11.31 3.04 -18.19
N GLU A 325 -10.86 4.19 -18.68
CA GLU A 325 -10.66 4.41 -20.12
C GLU A 325 -9.50 3.60 -20.70
N ALA A 326 -8.57 3.12 -19.86
CA ALA A 326 -7.48 2.24 -20.25
C ALA A 326 -7.91 0.78 -20.47
N LEU A 327 -9.08 0.36 -19.97
CA LEU A 327 -9.54 -1.05 -20.00
C LEU A 327 -9.51 -1.69 -21.40
N PRO A 328 -10.01 -1.05 -22.48
CA PRO A 328 -9.97 -1.63 -23.81
C PRO A 328 -8.54 -1.84 -24.32
N ARG A 329 -7.60 -0.99 -23.89
CA ARG A 329 -6.19 -1.05 -24.28
C ARG A 329 -5.47 -2.15 -23.51
N LEU A 330 -5.68 -2.21 -22.19
CA LEU A 330 -5.17 -3.29 -21.33
C LEU A 330 -5.63 -4.67 -21.80
N ALA A 331 -6.92 -4.82 -22.18
CA ALA A 331 -7.44 -6.08 -22.71
C ALA A 331 -6.71 -6.52 -23.98
N ARG A 332 -6.40 -5.59 -24.91
CA ARG A 332 -5.60 -5.92 -26.10
C ARG A 332 -4.17 -6.33 -25.76
N MET A 333 -3.55 -5.65 -24.79
CA MET A 333 -2.17 -5.95 -24.38
C MET A 333 -2.05 -7.33 -23.74
N MET A 334 -3.04 -7.74 -22.95
CA MET A 334 -3.07 -9.09 -22.34
C MET A 334 -2.94 -10.22 -23.36
N ASP A 335 -3.52 -10.06 -24.55
CA ASP A 335 -3.54 -11.10 -25.57
C ASP A 335 -2.43 -10.93 -26.62
N LYS A 336 -2.05 -9.68 -26.93
CA LYS A 336 -1.26 -9.35 -28.13
C LYS A 336 0.11 -8.74 -27.85
N ASP A 337 0.41 -8.31 -26.62
CA ASP A 337 1.73 -7.75 -26.35
C ASP A 337 2.79 -8.85 -26.52
N PRO A 338 3.93 -8.59 -27.19
CA PRO A 338 4.98 -9.59 -27.38
C PRO A 338 5.61 -10.07 -26.07
N VAL A 339 5.67 -9.21 -25.05
CA VAL A 339 6.39 -9.47 -23.79
C VAL A 339 5.44 -10.02 -22.72
N GLU A 340 5.74 -11.21 -22.20
CA GLU A 340 4.92 -11.87 -21.17
C GLU A 340 4.77 -11.01 -19.90
N ALA A 341 5.83 -10.32 -19.46
CA ALA A 341 5.76 -9.45 -18.29
C ALA A 341 4.70 -8.33 -18.45
N VAL A 342 4.59 -7.77 -19.65
CA VAL A 342 3.58 -6.73 -19.96
C VAL A 342 2.18 -7.34 -19.95
N ARG A 343 1.98 -8.53 -20.53
CA ARG A 343 0.70 -9.25 -20.48
C ARG A 343 0.23 -9.49 -19.05
N ILE A 344 1.14 -9.92 -18.17
CA ILE A 344 0.87 -10.15 -16.74
C ILE A 344 0.48 -8.86 -16.03
N GLU A 345 1.23 -7.77 -16.21
CA GLU A 345 0.89 -6.49 -15.55
C GLU A 345 -0.42 -5.90 -16.09
N ALA A 346 -0.72 -6.06 -17.38
CA ALA A 346 -2.00 -5.68 -17.97
C ALA A 346 -3.19 -6.44 -17.34
N ARG A 347 -3.04 -7.75 -17.13
CA ARG A 347 -4.04 -8.58 -16.43
C ARG A 347 -4.27 -8.09 -15.01
N LYS A 348 -3.19 -7.94 -14.22
CA LYS A 348 -3.27 -7.42 -12.84
C LYS A 348 -3.93 -6.05 -12.78
N ALA A 349 -3.61 -5.15 -13.70
CA ALA A 349 -4.19 -3.82 -13.75
C ALA A 349 -5.70 -3.88 -13.99
N ARG A 350 -6.13 -4.64 -14.99
CA ARG A 350 -7.56 -4.85 -15.28
C ARG A 350 -8.29 -5.47 -14.08
N ASP A 351 -7.69 -6.48 -13.46
CA ASP A 351 -8.32 -7.19 -12.33
C ASP A 351 -8.48 -6.25 -11.12
N ARG A 352 -7.55 -5.32 -10.87
CA ARG A 352 -7.70 -4.27 -9.83
C ARG A 352 -8.89 -3.37 -10.10
N MET A 353 -9.05 -2.93 -11.34
CA MET A 353 -10.09 -1.96 -11.74
C MET A 353 -11.49 -2.57 -11.82
N THR A 354 -11.56 -3.87 -12.12
CA THR A 354 -12.82 -4.63 -12.17
C THR A 354 -13.19 -5.24 -10.81
N GLY A 355 -12.34 -5.08 -9.79
CA GLY A 355 -12.53 -5.68 -8.46
C GLY A 355 -12.27 -7.18 -8.42
N GLN A 356 -11.82 -7.80 -9.51
CA GLN A 356 -11.46 -9.21 -9.57
C GLN A 356 -10.16 -9.53 -8.83
N ALA A 357 -9.25 -8.56 -8.68
CA ALA A 357 -8.01 -8.73 -7.91
C ALA A 357 -8.25 -8.90 -6.40
N THR A 358 -9.43 -8.50 -5.92
CA THR A 358 -9.86 -8.58 -4.52
C THR A 358 -11.02 -9.55 -4.31
N ARG A 359 -11.52 -10.20 -5.37
CA ARG A 359 -12.49 -11.29 -5.22
C ARG A 359 -11.81 -12.39 -4.43
N GLU A 360 -12.36 -12.70 -3.27
CA GLU A 360 -11.85 -13.83 -2.51
C GLU A 360 -12.13 -15.10 -3.30
N VAL A 361 -11.28 -16.13 -3.14
CA VAL A 361 -11.46 -17.42 -3.84
C VAL A 361 -12.86 -17.98 -3.61
N ARG A 362 -13.47 -17.70 -2.44
CA ARG A 362 -14.82 -18.11 -2.07
C ARG A 362 -15.93 -17.45 -2.90
N ASP A 363 -15.65 -16.32 -3.56
CA ASP A 363 -16.62 -15.55 -4.35
C ASP A 363 -16.56 -15.92 -5.85
N LEU A 364 -15.68 -16.87 -6.21
CA LEU A 364 -15.57 -17.42 -7.55
C LEU A 364 -16.58 -18.54 -7.75
N THR A 365 -17.14 -18.59 -8.94
CA THR A 365 -17.91 -19.75 -9.39
C THR A 365 -16.99 -20.95 -9.64
N ASP A 366 -17.52 -22.18 -9.55
CA ASP A 366 -16.76 -23.40 -9.81
C ASP A 366 -16.08 -23.37 -11.20
N ALA A 367 -16.77 -22.81 -12.20
CA ALA A 367 -16.23 -22.66 -13.55
C ALA A 367 -15.03 -21.69 -13.62
N GLU A 368 -15.10 -20.56 -12.91
CA GLU A 368 -13.99 -19.59 -12.80
C GLU A 368 -12.80 -20.20 -12.05
N LEU A 369 -13.05 -21.01 -11.01
CA LEU A 369 -12.01 -21.69 -10.25
C LEU A 369 -11.30 -22.77 -11.11
N GLU A 370 -12.05 -23.54 -11.89
CA GLU A 370 -11.49 -24.50 -12.85
C GLU A 370 -10.66 -23.83 -13.95
N GLU A 371 -11.09 -22.66 -14.44
CA GLU A 371 -10.28 -21.86 -15.37
C GLU A 371 -8.98 -21.37 -14.73
N MET A 372 -9.04 -20.86 -13.50
CA MET A 372 -7.86 -20.42 -12.75
C MET A 372 -6.87 -21.57 -12.49
N LEU A 373 -7.37 -22.76 -12.12
CA LEU A 373 -6.54 -23.95 -11.93
C LEU A 373 -5.86 -24.38 -13.23
N ARG A 374 -6.58 -24.33 -14.36
CA ARG A 374 -5.99 -24.63 -15.69
C ARG A 374 -4.89 -23.64 -16.06
N ASP A 375 -5.08 -22.35 -15.78
CA ASP A 375 -4.06 -21.33 -16.03
C ASP A 375 -2.81 -21.54 -15.16
N ILE A 376 -2.98 -21.86 -13.88
CA ILE A 376 -1.86 -22.20 -12.98
C ILE A 376 -1.10 -23.43 -13.50
N GLN A 377 -1.82 -24.47 -13.92
CA GLN A 377 -1.21 -25.70 -14.43
C GLN A 377 -0.39 -25.45 -15.70
N ARG A 378 -0.93 -24.67 -16.66
CA ARG A 378 -0.19 -24.26 -17.87
C ARG A 378 1.11 -23.53 -17.53
N GLU A 379 1.07 -22.65 -16.54
CA GLU A 379 2.26 -21.89 -16.14
C GLU A 379 3.31 -22.77 -15.44
N LEU A 380 2.88 -23.74 -14.63
CA LEU A 380 3.78 -24.73 -14.05
C LEU A 380 4.47 -25.58 -15.13
N ASP A 381 3.73 -26.02 -16.13
CA ASP A 381 4.27 -26.83 -17.23
C ASP A 381 5.25 -26.02 -18.09
N ARG A 382 4.95 -24.74 -18.36
CA ARG A 382 5.89 -23.82 -19.03
C ARG A 382 7.19 -23.59 -18.27
N ARG A 383 7.16 -23.65 -16.94
CA ARG A 383 8.37 -23.50 -16.11
C ARG A 383 9.20 -24.77 -16.14
N LYS A 384 8.56 -25.93 -16.00
CA LYS A 384 9.23 -27.23 -16.11
C LYS A 384 9.95 -27.42 -17.44
N GLY A 385 9.30 -27.05 -18.55
CA GLY A 385 9.93 -27.13 -19.89
C GLY A 385 11.00 -26.07 -20.18
N ARG A 386 11.33 -25.21 -19.20
CA ARG A 386 12.41 -24.21 -19.31
C ARG A 386 13.68 -24.63 -18.55
N ASP A 387 13.57 -25.65 -17.70
CA ASP A 387 14.64 -26.21 -16.89
C ASP A 387 15.28 -27.47 -17.52
N ASP A 388 14.75 -27.93 -18.65
CA ASP A 388 15.32 -28.94 -19.57
C ASP A 388 16.06 -28.26 -20.74
#